data_AF-A0A5J5A5Z8-F1
#
_entry.id   AF-A0A5J5A5Z8-F1
#
_cell.length_a   1.000
_cell.length_b   1.000
_cell.length_c   1.000
_cell.angle_alpha   90.00
_cell.angle_beta   90.00
_cell.angle_gamma   90.00
#
_symmetry.space_group_name_H-M   'P 1'
#
loop_
_entity.id
_entity.type
_entity.pdbx_description
1 polymer ?
#
loop_
_entity_poly.entity_id
_entity_poly.type
_entity_poly.pdbx_seq_one_letter_code
_entity_poly.pdbx_strand_id
1 'polypeptide(L)'
;MESVASSSTRPGHRPHPHYTVTQPVTDRIIRALSHHLRLLHRSDSSFFILGATRNVYTVTLSATPSCTCPDRTTPCKHILFVFIRVLGVSLDDACLRRRTLRPCQLSRLLGTPTSPEALAGANLREMFHQLFFQARQAVSQPSFEIEDGTTCPVCLEEMGRGDKVVACRTCRNPIHEECFLAWKRSRGRRSASCVICRARWRDWADRER
;
A
#
# COMPACT_ATOMS: atom_id res chain seq x y z
N MET A 1 -75.99 -2.82 24.22
CA MET A 1 -74.82 -2.10 24.80
C MET A 1 -73.60 -2.89 24.38
N GLU A 2 -73.08 -2.56 23.20
CA GLU A 2 -71.96 -3.29 22.58
C GLU A 2 -70.71 -2.43 22.65
N SER A 3 -69.69 -2.96 23.31
CA SER A 3 -68.40 -2.34 23.53
C SER A 3 -67.56 -2.40 22.25
N VAL A 4 -67.34 -1.26 21.60
CA VAL A 4 -66.43 -1.12 20.45
C VAL A 4 -65.04 -0.71 20.93
N ALA A 5 -64.11 -1.66 20.92
CA ALA A 5 -62.68 -1.40 21.11
C ALA A 5 -62.09 -0.80 19.82
N SER A 6 -61.87 0.52 19.82
CA SER A 6 -61.21 1.24 18.73
C SER A 6 -59.68 1.09 18.84
N SER A 7 -59.12 0.15 18.09
CA SER A 7 -57.68 -0.04 17.96
C SER A 7 -57.11 1.03 17.03
N SER A 8 -56.38 2.01 17.57
CA SER A 8 -55.74 3.07 16.79
C SER A 8 -54.41 2.60 16.22
N THR A 9 -54.40 2.19 14.95
CA THR A 9 -53.19 1.80 14.21
C THR A 9 -52.35 3.04 13.91
N ARG A 10 -51.13 3.10 14.46
CA ARG A 10 -50.16 4.18 14.21
C ARG A 10 -49.73 4.21 12.73
N PRO A 11 -49.55 5.37 12.09
CA PRO A 11 -49.07 5.44 10.71
C PRO A 11 -47.61 4.97 10.65
N GLY A 12 -47.36 3.95 9.83
CA GLY A 12 -46.01 3.48 9.53
C GLY A 12 -45.20 4.58 8.83
N HIS A 13 -44.18 5.08 9.52
CA HIS A 13 -43.10 5.82 8.87
C HIS A 13 -42.42 4.88 7.86
N ARG A 14 -42.71 5.08 6.58
CA ARG A 14 -41.88 4.59 5.48
C ARG A 14 -40.68 5.53 5.35
N PRO A 15 -39.43 5.09 5.60
CA PRO A 15 -38.27 5.85 5.19
C PRO A 15 -37.87 5.36 3.80
N HIS A 16 -38.05 6.21 2.79
CA HIS A 16 -37.38 6.11 1.51
C HIS A 16 -36.81 7.50 1.16
N PRO A 17 -35.75 7.62 0.35
CA PRO A 17 -34.55 6.79 0.29
C PRO A 17 -33.30 7.62 -0.11
N HIS A 18 -32.50 8.19 0.80
CA HIS A 18 -31.28 8.91 0.36
C HIS A 18 -30.10 8.77 1.34
N TYR A 19 -29.43 7.61 1.31
CA TYR A 19 -28.00 7.56 1.59
C TYR A 19 -27.32 7.04 0.33
N THR A 20 -27.10 7.96 -0.61
CA THR A 20 -26.35 7.70 -1.83
C THR A 20 -24.90 7.36 -1.46
N VAL A 21 -24.52 6.16 -1.88
CA VAL A 21 -23.19 5.55 -1.81
C VAL A 21 -22.23 6.31 -2.75
N THR A 22 -21.93 7.57 -2.42
CA THR A 22 -20.89 8.41 -3.09
C THR A 22 -19.82 8.89 -2.10
N GLN A 23 -20.07 8.77 -0.80
CA GLN A 23 -19.16 9.15 0.28
C GLN A 23 -17.82 8.37 0.40
N PRO A 24 -17.61 7.14 -0.14
CA PRO A 24 -16.37 6.41 0.12
C PRO A 24 -15.10 7.04 -0.48
N VAL A 25 -15.21 7.77 -1.59
CA VAL A 25 -14.03 8.34 -2.28
C VAL A 25 -13.64 9.69 -1.71
N THR A 26 -14.62 10.52 -1.34
CA THR A 26 -14.37 11.87 -0.78
C THR A 26 -13.55 11.80 0.50
N ASP A 27 -13.90 10.91 1.44
CA ASP A 27 -13.12 10.72 2.67
C ASP A 27 -11.68 10.32 2.42
N ARG A 28 -11.43 9.59 1.32
CA ARG A 28 -10.08 9.15 0.95
C ARG A 28 -9.29 10.27 0.30
N ILE A 29 -9.95 11.12 -0.47
CA ILE A 29 -9.36 12.35 -1.00
C ILE A 29 -8.94 13.23 0.18
N ILE A 30 -9.83 13.43 1.16
CA ILE A 30 -9.54 14.18 2.39
C ILE A 30 -8.31 13.57 3.08
N ARG A 31 -8.28 12.25 3.31
CA ARG A 31 -7.14 11.58 3.94
C ARG A 31 -5.85 11.66 3.12
N ALA A 32 -5.92 11.71 1.80
CA ALA A 32 -4.75 11.85 0.92
C ALA A 32 -4.15 13.27 1.01
N LEU A 33 -5.00 14.27 1.26
CA LEU A 33 -4.60 15.67 1.40
C LEU A 33 -4.13 15.99 2.83
N SER A 34 -4.84 15.52 3.85
CA SER A 34 -4.60 15.90 5.24
C SER A 34 -3.53 15.08 5.95
N HIS A 35 -3.36 13.80 5.61
CA HIS A 35 -2.34 12.98 6.25
C HIS A 35 -0.94 13.39 5.77
N HIS A 36 0.04 13.28 6.66
CA HIS A 36 1.46 13.43 6.33
C HIS A 36 1.96 12.28 5.45
N LEU A 37 1.72 12.39 4.16
CA LEU A 37 2.23 11.51 3.12
C LEU A 37 3.33 12.24 2.35
N ARG A 38 4.44 11.54 2.05
CA ARG A 38 5.57 12.09 1.29
C ARG A 38 6.08 11.10 0.27
N LEU A 39 6.48 11.58 -0.90
CA LEU A 39 7.12 10.77 -1.93
C LEU A 39 8.63 10.68 -1.65
N LEU A 40 9.13 9.46 -1.46
CA LEU A 40 10.55 9.17 -1.27
C LEU A 40 11.28 9.06 -2.60
N HIS A 41 10.70 8.30 -3.53
CA HIS A 41 11.33 8.00 -4.81
C HIS A 41 10.28 7.71 -5.88
N ARG A 42 10.61 8.04 -7.13
CA ARG A 42 9.85 7.67 -8.33
C ARG A 42 10.79 6.96 -9.29
N SER A 43 10.38 5.79 -9.75
CA SER A 43 11.04 5.00 -10.80
C SER A 43 9.98 4.61 -11.82
N ASP A 44 9.98 5.31 -12.96
CA ASP A 44 9.02 5.16 -14.05
C ASP A 44 7.56 5.22 -13.57
N SER A 45 6.92 4.05 -13.46
CA SER A 45 5.53 3.86 -13.03
C SER A 45 5.38 3.51 -11.55
N SER A 46 6.48 3.38 -10.81
CA SER A 46 6.51 3.03 -9.38
C SER A 46 6.83 4.23 -8.51
N PHE A 47 6.00 4.45 -7.50
CA PHE A 47 6.06 5.57 -6.56
C PHE A 47 6.20 5.04 -5.14
N PHE A 48 7.26 5.43 -4.45
CA PHE A 48 7.55 5.01 -3.08
C PHE A 48 7.11 6.10 -2.11
N ILE A 49 6.09 5.79 -1.30
CA ILE A 49 5.37 6.77 -0.48
C ILE A 49 5.61 6.45 0.99
N LEU A 50 6.14 7.40 1.73
CA LEU A 50 6.13 7.37 3.18
C LEU A 50 4.73 7.69 3.69
N GLY A 51 4.12 6.72 4.38
CA GLY A 51 2.81 6.87 4.99
C GLY A 51 2.85 7.58 6.34
N ALA A 52 1.67 7.98 6.82
CA ALA A 52 1.51 8.70 8.10
C ALA A 52 2.07 7.92 9.32
N THR A 53 2.06 6.59 9.28
CA THR A 53 2.62 5.72 10.33
C THR A 53 4.10 5.39 10.07
N ARG A 54 4.81 6.18 9.27
CA ARG A 54 6.20 5.97 8.83
C ARG A 54 6.48 4.65 8.09
N ASN A 55 5.44 3.96 7.63
CA ASN A 55 5.58 2.80 6.75
C ASN A 55 5.73 3.25 5.29
N VAL A 56 6.57 2.56 4.52
CA VAL A 56 6.70 2.82 3.08
C VAL A 56 5.70 1.96 2.31
N TYR A 57 5.00 2.59 1.36
CA TYR A 57 4.04 1.96 0.47
C TYR A 57 4.45 2.21 -0.98
N THR A 58 4.36 1.20 -1.82
CA THR A 58 4.61 1.35 -3.25
C THR A 58 3.27 1.45 -3.97
N VAL A 59 3.09 2.53 -4.74
CA VAL A 59 2.02 2.67 -5.71
C VAL A 59 2.60 2.39 -7.09
N THR A 60 1.96 1.51 -7.85
CA THR A 60 2.33 1.23 -9.24
C THR A 60 1.19 1.68 -10.14
N LEU A 61 1.48 2.62 -11.03
CA LEU A 61 0.54 3.10 -12.03
C LEU A 61 0.56 2.18 -13.25
N SER A 62 -0.62 1.67 -13.58
CA SER A 62 -0.89 0.85 -14.76
C SER A 62 -2.34 1.08 -15.18
N ALA A 63 -2.86 0.30 -16.13
CA ALA A 63 -4.30 0.33 -16.46
C ALA A 63 -5.18 0.14 -15.21
N THR A 64 -4.70 -0.61 -14.21
CA THR A 64 -5.32 -0.81 -12.89
C THR A 64 -4.33 -0.43 -11.80
N PRO A 65 -4.34 0.83 -11.34
CA PRO A 65 -3.43 1.30 -10.29
C PRO A 65 -3.49 0.42 -9.04
N SER A 66 -2.32 0.08 -8.51
CA SER A 66 -2.19 -0.81 -7.36
C SER A 66 -1.34 -0.17 -6.26
N CYS A 67 -1.58 -0.58 -5.02
CA CYS A 67 -0.82 -0.11 -3.87
C CYS A 67 -0.55 -1.27 -2.90
N THR A 68 0.62 -1.28 -2.26
CA THR A 68 0.99 -2.29 -1.24
C THR A 68 0.34 -2.05 0.13
N CYS A 69 -0.52 -1.04 0.26
CA CYS A 69 -1.18 -0.73 1.52
C CYS A 69 -2.25 -1.77 1.92
N PRO A 70 -2.58 -1.88 3.22
CA PRO A 70 -3.59 -2.84 3.68
C PRO A 70 -5.02 -2.48 3.24
N ASP A 71 -5.28 -1.25 2.80
CA ASP A 71 -6.57 -0.86 2.24
C ASP A 71 -6.85 -1.62 0.93
N ARG A 72 -7.89 -2.44 0.95
CA ARG A 72 -8.30 -3.31 -0.17
C ARG A 72 -9.07 -2.59 -1.25
N THR A 73 -9.39 -1.31 -1.05
CA THR A 73 -10.26 -0.60 -1.97
C THR A 73 -9.47 0.34 -2.87
N THR A 74 -9.69 0.23 -4.18
CA THR A 74 -9.04 1.07 -5.19
C THR A 74 -9.98 2.16 -5.69
N PRO A 75 -9.54 3.43 -5.81
CA PRO A 75 -8.25 3.94 -5.34
C PRO A 75 -8.21 4.14 -3.82
N CYS A 76 -7.09 3.78 -3.19
CA CYS A 76 -6.83 4.06 -1.79
C CYS A 76 -6.25 5.47 -1.64
N LYS A 77 -6.12 5.97 -0.40
CA LYS A 77 -5.56 7.31 -0.15
C LYS A 77 -4.14 7.50 -0.71
N HIS A 78 -3.32 6.46 -0.80
CA HIS A 78 -1.97 6.56 -1.35
C HIS A 78 -1.97 6.71 -2.88
N ILE A 79 -2.89 6.05 -3.57
CA ILE A 79 -3.08 6.23 -5.02
C ILE A 79 -3.59 7.65 -5.29
N LEU A 80 -4.56 8.11 -4.49
CA LEU A 80 -5.08 9.48 -4.59
C LEU A 80 -4.00 10.53 -4.27
N PHE A 81 -3.13 10.27 -3.29
CA PHE A 81 -1.97 11.12 -3.01
C PHE A 81 -1.05 11.24 -4.23
N VAL A 82 -0.77 10.14 -4.93
CA VAL A 82 0.02 10.19 -6.16
C VAL A 82 -0.68 11.02 -7.23
N PHE A 83 -1.96 10.78 -7.49
CA PHE A 83 -2.68 11.56 -8.50
C PHE A 83 -2.70 13.05 -8.16
N ILE A 84 -3.13 13.41 -6.95
CA ILE A 84 -3.40 14.81 -6.61
C ILE A 84 -2.10 15.56 -6.29
N ARG A 85 -1.30 15.04 -5.35
CA ARG A 85 -0.14 15.77 -4.83
C ARG A 85 1.12 15.52 -5.62
N VAL A 86 1.35 14.30 -6.13
CA VAL A 86 2.58 14.01 -6.89
C VAL A 86 2.45 14.43 -8.36
N LEU A 87 1.29 14.20 -8.99
CA LEU A 87 1.05 14.41 -10.41
C LEU A 87 0.10 15.58 -10.72
N GLY A 88 -0.35 16.33 -9.70
CA GLY A 88 -1.13 17.56 -9.91
C GLY A 88 -2.51 17.36 -10.55
N VAL A 89 -3.12 16.19 -10.42
CA VAL A 89 -4.47 15.93 -10.93
C VAL A 89 -5.49 16.75 -10.13
N SER A 90 -6.36 17.47 -10.83
CA SER A 90 -7.45 18.25 -10.22
C SER A 90 -8.42 17.36 -9.44
N LEU A 91 -8.95 17.89 -8.33
CA LEU A 91 -9.95 17.22 -7.49
C LEU A 91 -11.25 16.90 -8.23
N ASP A 92 -11.53 17.64 -9.30
CA ASP A 92 -12.72 17.46 -10.14
C ASP A 92 -12.51 16.42 -11.26
N ASP A 93 -11.29 15.94 -11.47
CA ASP A 93 -11.02 14.96 -12.52
C ASP A 93 -11.67 13.61 -12.17
N ALA A 94 -12.51 13.12 -13.09
CA ALA A 94 -13.21 11.85 -12.94
C ALA A 94 -12.24 10.65 -12.77
N CYS A 95 -10.97 10.76 -13.17
CA CYS A 95 -10.00 9.67 -13.00
C CYS A 95 -9.75 9.33 -11.53
N LEU A 96 -9.94 10.28 -10.61
CA LEU A 96 -9.80 10.04 -9.16
C LEU A 96 -10.84 9.06 -8.60
N ARG A 97 -11.98 8.90 -9.29
CA ARG A 97 -13.08 8.01 -8.88
C ARG A 97 -13.05 6.68 -9.62
N ARG A 98 -12.24 6.55 -10.67
CA ARG A 98 -12.16 5.34 -11.51
C ARG A 98 -11.18 4.34 -10.92
N ARG A 99 -11.52 3.05 -11.05
CA ARG A 99 -10.60 1.94 -10.73
C ARG A 99 -9.60 1.66 -11.83
N THR A 100 -9.93 2.05 -13.06
CA THR A 100 -9.12 1.83 -14.26
C THR A 100 -8.79 3.16 -14.92
N LEU A 101 -7.60 3.22 -15.50
CA LEU A 101 -7.13 4.34 -16.31
C LEU A 101 -7.20 3.96 -17.78
N ARG A 102 -7.65 4.90 -18.62
CA ARG A 102 -7.52 4.74 -20.07
C ARG A 102 -6.04 4.81 -20.47
N PRO A 103 -5.60 4.12 -21.53
CA PRO A 103 -4.19 4.15 -21.97
C PRO A 103 -3.64 5.57 -22.18
N CYS A 104 -4.43 6.46 -22.80
CA CYS A 104 -4.05 7.87 -22.98
C CYS A 104 -3.88 8.61 -21.65
N GLN A 105 -4.74 8.35 -20.66
CA GLN A 105 -4.64 8.95 -19.33
C GLN A 105 -3.42 8.43 -18.57
N LEU A 106 -3.14 7.12 -18.66
CA LEU A 106 -1.95 6.52 -18.05
C LEU A 106 -0.68 7.12 -18.64
N SER A 107 -0.57 7.19 -19.97
CA SER A 107 0.58 7.79 -20.64
C SER A 107 0.78 9.25 -20.22
N ARG A 108 -0.31 10.04 -20.19
CA ARG A 108 -0.28 11.42 -19.69
C ARG A 108 0.24 11.51 -18.25
N LEU A 109 -0.28 10.70 -17.34
CA LEU A 109 0.12 10.70 -15.92
C LEU A 109 1.58 10.28 -15.73
N LEU A 110 2.07 9.30 -16.50
CA LEU A 110 3.46 8.86 -16.44
C LEU A 110 4.43 9.90 -17.03
N GLY A 111 3.98 10.72 -17.98
CA GLY A 111 4.74 11.84 -18.54
C GLY A 111 4.75 13.09 -17.65
N THR A 112 3.82 13.22 -16.70
CA THR A 112 3.76 14.40 -15.82
C THR A 112 4.98 14.45 -14.89
N PRO A 113 5.65 15.61 -14.74
CA PRO A 113 6.72 15.78 -13.77
C PRO A 113 6.21 15.64 -12.33
N THR A 114 7.11 15.28 -11.42
CA THR A 114 6.78 15.15 -9.99
C THR A 114 6.76 16.52 -9.34
N SER A 115 5.66 16.84 -8.64
CA SER A 115 5.56 18.06 -7.82
C SER A 115 6.61 18.04 -6.68
N PRO A 116 7.40 19.11 -6.51
CA PRO A 116 8.38 19.23 -5.43
C PRO A 116 7.76 19.18 -4.03
N GLU A 117 6.55 19.70 -3.85
CA GLU A 117 5.85 19.82 -2.56
C GLU A 117 5.44 18.47 -1.97
N ALA A 118 5.31 17.46 -2.85
CA ALA A 118 5.01 16.09 -2.45
C ALA A 118 6.26 15.32 -2.01
N LEU A 119 7.47 15.76 -2.38
CA LEU A 119 8.70 15.07 -2.05
C LEU A 119 9.00 15.10 -0.55
N ALA A 120 9.59 14.03 -0.04
CA ALA A 120 10.23 14.03 1.26
C ALA A 120 11.52 14.88 1.24
N GLY A 121 11.96 15.33 2.40
CA GLY A 121 13.23 16.05 2.55
C GLY A 121 14.42 15.25 1.99
N ALA A 122 15.45 15.95 1.51
CA ALA A 122 16.61 15.35 0.85
C ALA A 122 17.22 14.20 1.66
N ASN A 123 17.48 14.41 2.95
CA ASN A 123 18.10 13.40 3.83
C ASN A 123 17.28 12.09 3.90
N LEU A 124 15.95 12.17 3.96
CA LEU A 124 15.09 10.97 3.98
C LEU A 124 15.13 10.21 2.67
N ARG A 125 15.24 10.93 1.55
CA ARG A 125 15.35 10.33 0.21
C ARG A 125 16.71 9.68 0.04
N GLU A 126 17.79 10.33 0.43
CA GLU A 126 19.15 9.78 0.39
C GLU A 126 19.27 8.53 1.27
N MET A 127 18.78 8.58 2.50
CA MET A 127 18.74 7.43 3.40
C MET A 127 17.93 6.28 2.81
N PHE A 128 16.75 6.58 2.24
CA PHE A 128 15.96 5.58 1.52
C PHE A 128 16.75 4.98 0.36
N HIS A 129 17.47 5.79 -0.41
CA HIS A 129 18.28 5.33 -1.53
C HIS A 129 19.43 4.40 -1.10
N GLN A 130 20.14 4.75 -0.03
CA GLN A 130 21.20 3.91 0.55
C GLN A 130 20.64 2.57 1.03
N LEU A 131 19.66 2.60 1.93
CA LEU A 131 19.12 1.37 2.55
C LEU A 131 18.38 0.48 1.56
N PHE A 132 17.65 1.06 0.61
CA PHE A 132 16.80 0.30 -0.32
C PHE A 132 17.55 -0.20 -1.56
N PHE A 133 18.58 0.54 -2.02
CA PHE A 133 19.31 0.20 -3.25
C PHE A 133 20.78 -0.19 -3.03
N GLN A 134 21.54 0.38 -2.09
CA GLN A 134 22.93 -0.06 -1.85
C GLN A 134 22.99 -1.42 -1.15
N ALA A 135 21.98 -1.75 -0.34
CA ALA A 135 21.76 -3.13 0.08
C ALA A 135 21.71 -4.07 -1.13
N ARG A 136 21.35 -3.66 -2.36
CA ARG A 136 21.31 -4.56 -3.53
C ARG A 136 22.67 -4.84 -4.19
N GLN A 137 23.71 -4.04 -3.94
CA GLN A 137 25.01 -4.18 -4.61
C GLN A 137 26.05 -5.00 -3.83
N ALA A 138 25.89 -5.15 -2.51
CA ALA A 138 26.94 -5.76 -1.69
C ALA A 138 26.99 -7.30 -1.69
N VAL A 139 26.09 -8.02 -2.38
CA VAL A 139 26.07 -9.50 -2.28
C VAL A 139 25.64 -10.15 -3.60
N SER A 140 26.62 -10.60 -4.37
CA SER A 140 26.47 -11.43 -5.58
C SER A 140 26.40 -12.94 -5.27
N GLN A 141 26.42 -13.38 -3.99
CA GLN A 141 26.22 -14.78 -3.59
C GLN A 141 25.59 -14.88 -2.19
N PRO A 142 24.52 -15.66 -1.96
CA PRO A 142 23.81 -15.68 -0.69
C PRO A 142 24.53 -16.58 0.33
N SER A 143 25.54 -16.05 1.02
CA SER A 143 25.89 -16.52 2.37
C SER A 143 25.22 -15.57 3.36
N PHE A 144 23.99 -15.88 3.74
CA PHE A 144 23.32 -15.19 4.84
C PHE A 144 23.96 -15.68 6.15
N GLU A 145 25.02 -15.02 6.60
CA GLU A 145 25.45 -15.17 7.98
C GLU A 145 24.43 -14.43 8.85
N ILE A 146 23.64 -15.18 9.61
CA ILE A 146 22.74 -14.62 10.62
C ILE A 146 23.66 -14.06 11.71
N GLU A 147 23.70 -12.73 11.83
CA GLU A 147 24.41 -12.05 12.92
C GLU A 147 23.72 -12.39 14.24
N ASP A 148 24.51 -12.79 15.26
CA ASP A 148 23.99 -13.20 16.56
C ASP A 148 23.16 -12.05 17.17
N GLY A 149 21.91 -12.32 17.53
CA GLY A 149 20.96 -11.32 18.06
C GLY A 149 19.93 -10.78 17.05
N THR A 150 19.89 -11.28 15.82
CA THR A 150 18.86 -10.85 14.85
C THR A 150 17.48 -11.42 15.23
N THR A 151 16.50 -10.56 15.52
CA THR A 151 15.13 -10.97 15.92
C THR A 151 14.18 -11.13 14.73
N CYS A 152 13.39 -12.19 14.71
CA CYS A 152 12.35 -12.40 13.72
C CYS A 152 11.20 -11.41 13.94
N PRO A 153 10.80 -10.61 12.94
CA PRO A 153 9.78 -9.57 13.12
C PRO A 153 8.34 -10.10 13.23
N VAL A 154 8.14 -11.41 13.13
CA VAL A 154 6.82 -12.05 13.20
C VAL A 154 6.58 -12.68 14.57
N CYS A 155 7.52 -13.49 15.07
CA CYS A 155 7.42 -14.12 16.40
C CYS A 155 8.15 -13.34 17.51
N LEU A 156 9.03 -12.39 17.14
CA LEU A 156 9.89 -11.64 18.06
C LEU A 156 10.93 -12.50 18.79
N GLU A 157 11.22 -13.70 18.27
CA GLU A 157 12.27 -14.58 18.78
C GLU A 157 13.58 -14.39 18.03
N GLU A 158 14.71 -14.64 18.70
CA GLU A 158 16.05 -14.57 18.10
C GLU A 158 16.23 -15.69 17.07
N MET A 159 16.81 -15.35 15.92
CA MET A 159 17.15 -16.32 14.87
C MET A 159 18.56 -16.87 15.13
N GLY A 160 18.67 -18.19 15.25
CA GLY A 160 19.95 -18.88 15.43
C GLY A 160 20.54 -19.42 14.12
N ARG A 161 21.82 -19.82 14.15
CA ARG A 161 22.55 -20.39 12.97
C ARG A 161 21.92 -21.67 12.40
N GLY A 162 21.03 -22.33 13.14
CA GLY A 162 20.30 -23.53 12.71
C GLY A 162 18.92 -23.25 12.10
N ASP A 163 18.43 -22.01 12.18
CA ASP A 163 17.07 -21.69 11.77
C ASP A 163 16.95 -21.52 10.25
N LYS A 164 15.88 -22.06 9.68
CA LYS A 164 15.53 -21.78 8.29
C LYS A 164 14.99 -20.35 8.20
N VAL A 165 15.77 -19.48 7.57
CA VAL A 165 15.41 -18.07 7.38
C VAL A 165 15.24 -17.73 5.91
N VAL A 166 14.28 -16.85 5.65
CA VAL A 166 14.08 -16.21 4.36
C VAL A 166 14.22 -14.70 4.54
N ALA A 167 14.93 -14.06 3.62
CA ALA A 167 15.12 -12.62 3.66
C ALA A 167 14.35 -11.91 2.55
N CYS A 168 13.77 -10.76 2.87
CA CYS A 168 13.14 -9.94 1.85
C CYS A 168 14.19 -9.45 0.83
N ARG A 169 13.97 -9.67 -0.46
CA ARG A 169 14.86 -9.14 -1.53
C ARG A 169 14.99 -7.62 -1.56
N THR A 170 14.08 -6.90 -0.90
CA THR A 170 14.03 -5.45 -0.89
C THR A 170 14.69 -4.86 0.36
N CYS A 171 14.24 -5.23 1.56
CA CYS A 171 14.77 -4.66 2.81
C CYS A 171 15.74 -5.60 3.53
N ARG A 172 16.02 -6.79 3.00
CA ARG A 172 16.91 -7.83 3.55
C ARG A 172 16.64 -8.33 4.96
N ASN A 173 15.60 -7.83 5.64
CA ASN A 173 15.24 -8.32 6.96
C ASN A 173 14.97 -9.85 6.90
N PRO A 174 15.69 -10.65 7.70
CA PRO A 174 15.43 -12.07 7.81
C PRO A 174 14.15 -12.31 8.60
N ILE A 175 13.49 -13.41 8.29
CA ILE A 175 12.27 -13.92 8.91
C ILE A 175 12.40 -15.43 8.91
N HIS A 176 11.99 -16.11 9.98
CA HIS A 176 11.84 -17.56 9.93
C HIS A 176 10.96 -17.99 8.75
N GLU A 177 11.35 -19.04 8.04
CA GLU A 177 10.63 -19.56 6.87
C GLU A 177 9.17 -19.87 7.24
N GLU A 178 8.95 -20.51 8.38
CA GLU A 178 7.62 -20.83 8.90
C GLU A 178 6.78 -19.59 9.21
N CYS A 179 7.39 -18.56 9.81
CA CYS A 179 6.75 -17.28 10.10
C CYS A 179 6.35 -16.57 8.81
N PHE A 180 7.22 -16.59 7.81
CA PHE A 180 6.92 -16.05 6.49
C PHE A 180 5.80 -16.84 5.78
N LEU A 181 5.79 -18.18 5.87
CA LEU A 181 4.74 -19.02 5.29
C LEU A 181 3.39 -18.80 5.99
N ALA A 182 3.38 -18.66 7.32
CA ALA A 182 2.17 -18.28 8.07
C ALA A 182 1.65 -16.91 7.62
N TRP A 183 2.54 -15.92 7.50
CA TRP A 183 2.20 -14.60 6.96
C TRP A 183 1.66 -14.68 5.53
N LYS A 184 2.31 -15.43 4.64
CA LYS A 184 1.86 -15.65 3.25
C LYS A 184 0.45 -16.26 3.22
N ARG A 185 0.18 -17.27 4.06
CA ARG A 185 -1.16 -17.90 4.18
C ARG A 185 -2.22 -16.89 4.64
N SER A 186 -1.90 -16.01 5.59
CA SER A 186 -2.85 -14.97 6.06
C SER A 186 -3.31 -14.00 4.96
N ARG A 187 -2.54 -13.87 3.87
CA ARG A 187 -2.83 -12.97 2.75
C ARG A 187 -3.77 -13.59 1.71
N GLY A 188 -4.11 -14.88 1.85
CA GLY A 188 -4.98 -15.62 0.93
C GLY A 188 -4.39 -15.73 -0.47
N ARG A 189 -5.21 -15.49 -1.51
CA ARG A 189 -4.79 -15.60 -2.93
C ARG A 189 -3.87 -14.46 -3.44
N ARG A 190 -3.44 -13.52 -2.58
CA ARG A 190 -2.59 -12.38 -3.00
C ARG A 190 -1.12 -12.79 -3.00
N SER A 191 -0.33 -12.10 -3.84
CA SER A 191 1.13 -12.21 -3.78
C SER A 191 1.64 -11.86 -2.38
N ALA A 192 2.59 -12.67 -1.91
CA ALA A 192 3.24 -12.44 -0.63
C ALA A 192 3.91 -11.06 -0.65
N SER A 193 3.89 -10.37 0.49
CA SER A 193 4.54 -9.07 0.68
C SER A 193 5.34 -9.11 1.97
N CYS A 194 6.48 -8.43 2.02
CA CYS A 194 7.30 -8.37 3.23
C CYS A 194 6.52 -7.78 4.42
N VAL A 195 6.67 -8.35 5.62
CA VAL A 195 6.04 -7.83 6.84
C VAL A 195 6.58 -6.46 7.24
N ILE A 196 7.86 -6.22 6.98
CA ILE A 196 8.56 -4.95 7.29
C ILE A 196 8.27 -3.91 6.21
N CYS A 197 8.78 -4.12 5.00
CA CYS A 197 8.75 -3.08 3.96
C CYS A 197 7.55 -3.18 3.00
N ARG A 198 6.72 -4.23 3.11
CA ARG A 198 5.53 -4.47 2.24
C ARG A 198 5.80 -4.56 0.75
N ALA A 199 7.06 -4.59 0.34
CA ALA A 199 7.46 -4.91 -1.03
C ALA A 199 6.94 -6.30 -1.41
N ARG A 200 6.59 -6.48 -2.69
CA ARG A 200 6.19 -7.77 -3.23
C ARG A 200 7.34 -8.77 -3.04
N TRP A 201 7.05 -9.88 -2.38
CA TRP A 201 8.01 -10.96 -2.18
C TRP A 201 8.24 -11.66 -3.51
N ARG A 202 9.50 -11.89 -3.86
CA ARG A 202 9.90 -12.63 -5.06
C ARG A 202 10.82 -13.74 -4.58
N ASP A 203 10.51 -14.97 -4.93
CA ASP A 203 11.30 -16.12 -4.52
C ASP A 203 12.62 -16.14 -5.32
N TRP A 204 13.68 -16.74 -4.76
CA TRP A 204 14.98 -16.75 -5.44
C TRP A 204 14.97 -17.53 -6.76
N ALA A 205 14.05 -18.48 -6.88
CA ALA A 205 13.85 -19.36 -8.04
C ALA A 205 13.11 -18.72 -9.24
N ASP A 206 12.50 -17.54 -9.11
CA ASP A 206 11.73 -16.90 -10.21
C ASP A 206 12.63 -16.27 -11.31
N ARG A 207 13.87 -16.72 -11.47
CA ARG A 207 14.83 -16.17 -12.45
C ARG A 207 15.22 -17.14 -13.58
N GLU A 208 14.71 -18.37 -13.57
CA GLU A 208 15.00 -19.41 -14.57
C GLU A 208 13.79 -19.79 -15.45
N ARG A 209 12.80 -18.89 -15.58
CA ARG A 209 11.70 -19.05 -16.54
C ARG A 209 11.41 -17.75 -17.26
#